data_AF-A0A4Y2NAH8-F1
#
_entry.id   AF-A0A4Y2NAH8-F1
#
_cell.length_a   1.000
_cell.length_b   1.000
_cell.length_c   1.000
_cell.angle_alpha   90.00
_cell.angle_beta   90.00
_cell.angle_gamma   90.00
#
_symmetry.space_group_name_H-M   'P 1'
#
loop_
_entity.id
_entity.type
_entity.pdbx_description
1 polymer ?
#
loop_
_entity_poly.entity_id
_entity_poly.type
_entity_poly.pdbx_seq_one_letter_code
_entity_poly.pdbx_strand_id
1 'polypeptide(L)'
;MRKGTKSSLFSAFTPTKINAVQDKNNFVVVDGGHLLHKVVWQRNMNFEDIAKSYLTYLQTHYGLNVAVVFDGYPSDVIGNSAKSAERIRRANLHSSHEIIFNEATCPETSQE
;
A
#
# COMPACT_ATOMS: atom_id res chain seq x y z
N MET A 1 -20.34 -0.82 8.32
CA MET A 1 -18.98 -1.33 8.59
C MET A 1 -18.69 -2.48 7.63
N ARG A 2 -17.69 -2.34 6.75
CA ARG A 2 -17.38 -3.35 5.71
C ARG A 2 -16.86 -4.61 6.41
N LYS A 3 -17.55 -5.75 6.25
CA LYS A 3 -17.10 -7.01 6.86
C LYS A 3 -15.78 -7.42 6.19
N GLY A 4 -14.72 -7.62 6.99
CA GLY A 4 -13.39 -8.03 6.52
C GLY A 4 -13.34 -9.47 6.00
N THR A 5 -14.45 -10.19 6.08
CA THR A 5 -14.59 -11.58 5.65
C THR A 5 -14.79 -11.64 4.13
N LYS A 6 -13.72 -11.96 3.40
CA LYS A 6 -13.73 -12.01 1.93
C LYS A 6 -14.52 -13.18 1.34
N SER A 7 -14.74 -14.27 2.08
CA SER A 7 -15.50 -15.44 1.59
C SER A 7 -16.35 -16.10 2.67
N SER A 8 -17.44 -16.74 2.27
CA SER A 8 -18.28 -17.57 3.15
C SER A 8 -17.52 -18.76 3.75
N LEU A 9 -16.45 -19.20 3.09
CA LEU A 9 -15.57 -20.27 3.54
C LEU A 9 -14.60 -19.83 4.64
N PHE A 10 -14.51 -18.54 4.98
CA PHE A 10 -13.60 -18.05 6.01
C PHE A 10 -13.74 -18.79 7.34
N SER A 11 -14.97 -19.10 7.74
CA SER A 11 -15.28 -19.85 8.96
C SER A 11 -14.92 -21.34 8.90
N ALA A 12 -14.67 -21.89 7.70
CA ALA A 12 -14.25 -23.28 7.52
C ALA A 12 -12.73 -23.45 7.66
N PHE A 13 -11.95 -22.36 7.64
CA PHE A 13 -10.52 -22.42 7.87
C PHE A 13 -10.20 -22.35 9.36
N THR A 14 -9.41 -23.32 9.84
CA THR A 14 -8.79 -23.23 11.15
C THR A 14 -7.60 -22.28 11.08
N PRO A 15 -7.49 -21.27 11.97
CA PRO A 15 -6.32 -20.42 12.04
C PRO A 15 -5.07 -21.25 12.35
N THR A 16 -4.18 -21.40 11.37
CA THR A 16 -2.89 -22.06 11.59
C THR A 16 -2.02 -21.14 12.43
N LYS A 17 -1.50 -21.66 13.56
CA LYS A 17 -0.39 -21.00 14.26
C LYS A 17 0.79 -21.01 13.31
N ILE A 18 1.19 -19.86 12.80
CA ILE A 18 2.43 -19.71 12.04
C ILE A 18 3.58 -19.84 13.06
N ASN A 19 3.81 -21.06 13.53
CA ASN A 19 5.13 -21.49 13.97
C ASN A 19 5.88 -21.96 12.72
N ALA A 20 5.79 -21.19 11.63
CA ALA A 20 6.73 -21.36 10.55
C ALA A 20 8.07 -21.05 11.19
N VAL A 21 8.88 -22.07 11.42
CA VAL A 21 10.32 -21.90 11.37
C VAL A 21 10.53 -21.02 10.15
N GLN A 22 11.08 -19.82 10.35
CA GLN A 22 11.49 -18.97 9.25
C GLN A 22 12.58 -19.76 8.52
N ASP A 23 12.16 -20.67 7.65
CA ASP A 23 13.04 -21.24 6.66
C ASP A 23 13.57 -20.04 5.90
N LYS A 24 14.89 -20.05 5.66
CA LYS A 24 15.66 -18.91 5.15
C LYS A 24 15.15 -18.36 3.80
N ASN A 25 14.13 -18.98 3.19
CA ASN A 25 13.56 -18.65 1.89
C ASN A 25 12.07 -18.22 1.91
N ASN A 26 11.48 -17.93 3.08
CA ASN A 26 10.11 -17.42 3.09
C ASN A 26 10.05 -16.02 2.45
N PHE A 27 9.17 -15.85 1.46
CA PHE A 27 8.94 -14.60 0.75
C PHE A 27 7.60 -13.99 1.19
N VAL A 28 7.64 -12.75 1.69
CA VAL A 28 6.45 -12.07 2.18
C VAL A 28 5.94 -11.09 1.13
N VAL A 29 4.64 -11.16 0.83
CA VAL A 29 3.97 -10.17 -0.02
C VAL A 29 3.09 -9.28 0.84
N VAL A 30 3.35 -7.98 0.80
CA VAL A 30 2.60 -6.95 1.53
C VAL A 30 1.74 -6.15 0.55
N ASP A 31 0.46 -6.01 0.87
CA ASP A 31 -0.43 -5.10 0.15
C ASP A 31 -0.03 -3.64 0.41
N GLY A 32 0.16 -2.85 -0.65
CA GLY A 32 0.60 -1.47 -0.54
C GLY A 32 -0.42 -0.58 0.15
N GLY A 33 -1.72 -0.82 -0.07
CA GLY A 33 -2.80 -0.11 0.63
C GLY A 33 -2.74 -0.35 2.14
N HIS A 34 -2.51 -1.60 2.55
CA HIS A 34 -2.27 -1.94 3.95
C HIS A 34 -1.04 -1.22 4.53
N LEU A 35 0.09 -1.23 3.80
CA LEU A 35 1.33 -0.63 4.26
C LEU A 35 1.17 0.86 4.54
N LEU A 36 0.47 1.59 3.66
CA LEU A 36 0.24 3.02 3.83
C LEU A 36 -0.38 3.34 5.18
N HIS A 37 -1.34 2.55 5.66
CA HIS A 37 -1.99 2.77 6.96
C HIS A 37 -1.15 2.38 8.18
N LYS A 38 0.03 1.78 8.00
CA LYS A 38 0.86 1.30 9.11
C LYS A 38 1.94 2.28 9.57
N VAL A 39 2.37 3.16 8.69
CA VAL A 39 3.43 4.13 8.98
C VAL A 39 2.80 5.50 9.02
N VAL A 40 2.83 6.12 10.20
CA VAL A 40 2.29 7.46 10.41
C VAL A 40 3.39 8.49 10.15
N TRP A 41 3.18 9.37 9.17
CA TRP A 41 4.13 10.43 8.83
C TRP A 41 4.06 11.57 9.84
N GLN A 42 5.21 11.98 10.34
CA GLN A 42 5.33 13.19 11.14
C GLN A 42 5.31 14.43 10.24
N ARG A 43 4.92 15.58 10.80
CA ARG A 43 5.01 16.86 10.08
C ARG A 43 6.47 17.16 9.73
N ASN A 44 6.67 17.79 8.57
CA ASN A 44 7.97 18.22 8.04
C ASN A 44 8.96 17.09 7.72
N MET A 45 8.51 15.84 7.60
CA MET A 45 9.33 14.79 6.98
C MET A 45 9.37 15.01 5.46
N ASN A 46 10.55 14.88 4.86
CA ASN A 46 10.67 14.83 3.40
C ASN A 46 10.34 13.43 2.86
N PHE A 47 10.21 13.28 1.55
CA PHE A 47 9.92 11.99 0.93
C PHE A 47 10.98 10.93 1.20
N GLU A 48 12.26 11.31 1.30
CA GLU A 48 13.34 10.37 1.64
C GLU A 48 13.13 9.76 3.03
N ASP A 49 12.84 10.59 4.03
CA ASP A 49 12.59 10.18 5.40
C ASP A 49 11.32 9.33 5.50
N ILE A 50 10.29 9.68 4.74
CA ILE A 50 9.06 8.88 4.62
C ILE A 50 9.39 7.51 4.02
N ALA A 51 10.13 7.45 2.91
CA ALA A 51 10.51 6.19 2.27
C ALA A 51 11.36 5.31 3.20
N LYS A 52 12.31 5.91 3.93
CA LYS A 52 13.10 5.22 4.97
C LYS A 52 12.20 4.67 6.07
N SER A 53 11.21 5.41 6.52
CA SER A 53 10.29 4.95 7.57
C SER A 53 9.49 3.71 7.15
N TYR A 54 9.03 3.66 5.89
CA TYR A 54 8.42 2.46 5.33
C TYR A 54 9.40 1.28 5.22
N LEU A 55 10.62 1.53 4.78
CA LEU A 55 11.65 0.50 4.69
C LEU A 55 11.96 -0.08 6.08
N THR A 56 12.16 0.77 7.08
CA THR A 56 12.38 0.34 8.48
C THR A 56 11.20 -0.49 8.97
N TYR A 57 9.97 -0.04 8.75
CA TYR A 57 8.77 -0.81 9.12
C TYR A 57 8.78 -2.21 8.50
N LEU A 58 9.04 -2.30 7.20
CA LEU A 58 9.07 -3.58 6.48
C LEU A 58 10.15 -4.52 7.02
N GLN A 59 11.36 -3.99 7.23
CA GLN A 59 12.49 -4.77 7.75
C GLN A 59 12.24 -5.26 9.18
N THR A 60 11.69 -4.42 10.05
CA THR A 60 11.40 -4.77 11.45
C THR A 60 10.27 -5.80 11.57
N HIS A 61 9.24 -5.72 10.72
CA HIS A 61 8.05 -6.58 10.85
C HIS A 61 8.07 -7.83 9.96
N TYR A 62 8.74 -7.78 8.81
CA TYR A 62 8.70 -8.86 7.80
C TYR A 62 10.09 -9.36 7.37
N GLY A 63 11.16 -8.66 7.76
CA GLY A 63 12.54 -9.00 7.37
C GLY A 63 12.93 -8.44 6.00
N LEU A 64 14.01 -8.98 5.42
CA LEU A 64 14.59 -8.47 4.17
C LEU A 64 13.93 -9.04 2.89
N ASN A 65 13.24 -10.18 3.00
CA ASN A 65 12.68 -10.89 1.85
C ASN A 65 11.19 -10.56 1.66
N VAL A 66 10.91 -9.30 1.32
CA VAL A 66 9.55 -8.77 1.18
C VAL A 66 9.37 -8.07 -0.16
N ALA A 67 8.19 -8.25 -0.77
CA ALA A 67 7.73 -7.43 -1.87
C ALA A 67 6.45 -6.69 -1.48
N VAL A 68 6.40 -5.41 -1.82
CA VAL A 68 5.20 -4.58 -1.64
C VAL A 68 4.52 -4.43 -2.98
N VAL A 69 3.23 -4.75 -3.03
CA VAL A 69 2.43 -4.66 -4.26
C VAL A 69 1.45 -3.52 -4.11
N PHE A 70 1.64 -2.46 -4.89
CA PHE A 70 0.67 -1.39 -5.03
C PHE A 70 -0.29 -1.72 -6.19
N ASP A 71 -1.58 -1.75 -5.89
CA ASP A 71 -2.61 -1.94 -6.89
C ASP A 71 -2.78 -0.63 -7.70
N GLY A 72 -2.27 -0.64 -8.93
CA GLY A 72 -2.37 0.49 -9.85
C GLY A 72 -3.64 0.46 -10.68
N TYR A 73 -3.92 1.58 -11.37
CA TYR A 73 -4.86 1.55 -12.49
C TYR A 73 -4.12 0.99 -13.70
N PRO A 74 -4.62 -0.06 -14.39
CA PRO A 74 -4.05 -0.46 -15.66
C PRO A 74 -4.06 0.75 -16.62
N SER A 75 -2.92 1.04 -17.24
CA SER A 75 -2.77 2.14 -18.19
C SER A 75 -3.38 1.81 -19.56
N ASP A 76 -3.50 0.53 -19.85
CA ASP A 76 -3.86 -0.11 -21.12
C ASP A 76 -5.31 -0.57 -21.20
N VAL A 77 -6.03 -0.64 -20.06
CA VAL A 77 -7.42 -1.09 -20.05
C VAL A 77 -8.37 0.10 -20.14
N ILE A 78 -8.54 0.59 -21.37
CA ILE A 78 -9.76 1.28 -21.82
C ILE A 78 -10.87 0.21 -21.86
N GLY A 79 -11.36 -0.24 -20.72
CA GLY A 79 -12.32 -1.35 -20.69
C GLY A 79 -12.91 -1.63 -19.32
N ASN A 80 -14.19 -1.31 -19.17
CA ASN A 80 -15.22 -1.87 -18.27
C ASN A 80 -14.88 -2.23 -16.81
N SER A 81 -13.75 -1.79 -16.25
CA SER A 81 -13.48 -1.94 -14.82
C SER A 81 -14.05 -0.74 -14.06
N ALA A 82 -14.61 -1.00 -12.87
CA ALA A 82 -15.05 0.07 -11.97
C ALA A 82 -13.91 1.05 -11.63
N LYS A 83 -12.66 0.55 -11.61
CA LYS A 83 -11.45 1.37 -11.41
C LYS A 83 -11.21 2.34 -12.56
N SER A 84 -11.27 1.87 -13.81
CA SER A 84 -11.07 2.71 -15.00
C SER A 84 -12.14 3.79 -15.10
N ALA A 85 -13.42 3.45 -14.84
CA ALA A 85 -14.51 4.41 -14.82
C ALA A 85 -14.33 5.50 -13.75
N GLU A 86 -13.94 5.11 -12.53
CA GLU A 86 -13.69 6.05 -11.44
C GLU A 86 -12.46 6.94 -11.72
N ARG A 87 -11.40 6.39 -12.33
CA ARG A 87 -10.23 7.17 -12.78
C ARG A 87 -10.63 8.25 -13.78
N ILE A 88 -11.38 7.89 -14.82
CA ILE A 88 -11.85 8.81 -15.86
C ILE A 88 -12.75 9.89 -15.25
N ARG A 89 -13.67 9.50 -14.35
CA ARG A 89 -14.54 10.44 -13.63
C ARG A 89 -13.71 11.49 -12.88
N ARG A 90 -12.67 11.09 -12.14
CA ARG A 90 -11.80 12.03 -11.40
C ARG A 90 -10.96 12.90 -12.32
N ALA A 91 -10.38 12.32 -13.38
CA ALA A 91 -9.56 13.04 -14.35
C ALA A 91 -10.35 14.12 -15.09
N ASN A 92 -11.62 13.86 -15.39
CA ASN A 92 -12.48 14.81 -16.12
C ASN A 92 -13.05 15.93 -15.24
N LEU A 93 -13.00 15.80 -13.91
CA LEU A 93 -13.59 16.78 -12.98
C LEU A 93 -12.60 17.88 -12.55
N HIS A 94 -11.29 17.59 -12.49
CA HIS A 94 -10.30 18.55 -11.99
C HIS A 94 -8.97 18.39 -12.73
N SER A 95 -8.50 19.47 -13.39
CA SER A 95 -7.10 19.58 -13.81
C SER A 95 -6.30 20.30 -12.72
N SER A 96 -5.32 19.63 -12.11
CA SER A 96 -4.32 20.29 -11.28
C SER A 96 -3.08 20.62 -12.13
N HIS A 97 -2.22 21.49 -11.61
CA HIS A 97 -0.86 21.60 -12.13
C HIS A 97 -0.14 20.25 -11.97
N GLU A 98 0.80 19.97 -12.86
CA GLU A 98 1.73 18.86 -12.68
C GLU A 98 2.55 19.16 -11.41
N ILE A 99 2.48 18.25 -10.44
CA ILE A 99 3.25 18.35 -9.20
C ILE A 99 4.35 17.31 -9.28
N ILE A 100 5.59 17.78 -9.35
CA ILE A 100 6.79 16.94 -9.37
C ILE A 100 7.33 16.91 -7.95
N PHE A 101 7.45 15.71 -7.39
CA PHE A 101 8.06 15.48 -6.09
C PHE A 101 9.48 14.97 -6.27
N ASN A 102 10.37 15.39 -5.38
CA ASN A 102 11.71 14.82 -5.23
C ASN A 102 11.93 14.36 -3.78
N GLU A 103 13.07 13.72 -3.52
CA GLU A 103 13.45 13.20 -2.20
C GLU A 103 13.38 14.26 -1.08
N ALA A 104 13.72 15.50 -1.40
CA ALA A 104 13.73 16.63 -0.48
C ALA A 104 12.35 17.31 -0.31
N THR A 105 11.33 16.89 -1.05
CA THR A 105 10.02 17.55 -0.98
C THR A 105 9.33 17.18 0.34
N CYS A 106 8.87 18.19 1.07
CA CYS A 106 8.17 18.01 2.34
C CYS A 106 6.65 18.13 2.11
N PRO A 107 5.86 17.06 2.29
CA PRO A 107 4.41 17.19 2.37
C PRO A 107 4.00 18.15 3.50
N GLU A 108 3.12 19.10 3.17
CA GLU A 108 2.57 20.07 4.14
C GLU A 108 1.56 19.42 5.10
N THR A 109 1.08 18.23 4.77
CA THR A 109 0.03 17.52 5.50
C THR A 109 0.57 16.24 6.12
N SER A 110 0.19 15.96 7.37
CA SER A 110 0.37 14.64 7.98
C SER A 110 -0.61 13.63 7.41
N GLN A 111 -0.28 12.34 7.50
CA GLN A 111 -1.21 11.27 7.16
C GLN A 111 -2.24 11.10 8.30
N GLU A 112 -3.52 11.38 8.01
CA GLU A 112 -4.67 11.09 8.90
C GLU A 112 -5.11 9.62 8.84
#